data_AF-A0A1Q6RLB6-F1
#
_entry.id   AF-A0A1Q6RLB6-F1
#
_cell.length_a   1.000
_cell.length_b   1.000
_cell.length_c   1.000
_cell.angle_alpha   90.00
_cell.angle_beta   90.00
_cell.angle_gamma   90.00
#
_symmetry.space_group_name_H-M   'P 1'
#
loop_
_entity.id
_entity.type
_entity.pdbx_description
1 polymer ?
#
loop_
_entity_poly.entity_id
_entity_poly.type
_entity_poly.pdbx_seq_one_letter_code
_entity_poly.pdbx_strand_id
1 'polypeptide(L)'
;MNIEKAKIYGVDKVGSSTPSALTRTDDAVGLSYTVGTTDIVSDFDRCYPWSDMQEVTDASGNVFIKIPKFYSKITKNSDGTYKHQISGIRYEGFSTLFVDGAGNELDYVLVGKYEGSGSSARVYSKSGATVLVNITCDNFRTGCKANGAGYQQYDFLIDLIIKELWLIEMKTTNSQSVMYGYTNGNSAAVATGRTDAVKTPSGSEVSNTDGKHACKYRSIENLWGNTYTWCDGISFSSEKVYVCTDPASYTAGKTASPYVYQGNRASGYGYIKKVEPLGRNPLIQYATEVGGSATTYFCDFAYAGGSVLAVGGLWSNSSSAGLWYWSGDFDPSSADSVIGGRLCYKPL
;
A
#
# COMPACT_ATOMS: atom_id res chain seq x y z
N MET A 1 -6.94 -26.16 -14.91
CA MET A 1 -6.66 -25.36 -13.70
C MET A 1 -5.20 -24.91 -13.79
N ASN A 2 -4.92 -23.60 -13.77
CA ASN A 2 -3.53 -23.13 -13.71
C ASN A 2 -2.97 -23.53 -12.33
N ILE A 3 -2.01 -24.46 -12.30
CA ILE A 3 -1.48 -25.06 -11.05
C ILE A 3 -0.99 -23.96 -10.10
N GLU A 4 -0.39 -22.90 -10.63
CA GLU A 4 0.09 -21.77 -9.82
C GLU A 4 -1.04 -21.01 -9.13
N LYS A 5 -2.23 -20.91 -9.72
CA LYS A 5 -3.38 -20.23 -9.10
C LYS A 5 -3.98 -21.01 -7.94
N ALA A 6 -3.77 -22.33 -7.89
CA ALA A 6 -4.26 -23.19 -6.83
C ALA A 6 -3.35 -23.23 -5.59
N LYS A 7 -2.11 -22.76 -5.71
CA LYS A 7 -1.19 -22.70 -4.58
C LYS A 7 -1.67 -21.70 -3.53
N ILE A 8 -1.32 -21.97 -2.28
CA ILE A 8 -1.51 -21.07 -1.14
C ILE A 8 -0.12 -20.62 -0.72
N TYR A 9 0.16 -19.33 -0.80
CA TYR A 9 1.39 -18.75 -0.28
C TYR A 9 1.09 -18.11 1.06
N GLY A 10 1.88 -18.44 2.10
CA GLY A 10 1.63 -17.94 3.45
C GLY A 10 2.86 -17.42 4.17
N VAL A 11 2.60 -16.56 5.16
CA VAL A 11 3.57 -16.10 6.15
C VAL A 11 2.92 -16.08 7.53
N ASP A 12 3.64 -16.56 8.53
CA ASP A 12 3.19 -16.63 9.92
C ASP A 12 4.02 -15.70 10.81
N LYS A 13 3.56 -15.48 12.05
CA LYS A 13 4.15 -14.58 13.06
C LYS A 13 4.11 -13.09 12.70
N VAL A 14 3.20 -12.66 11.83
CA VAL A 14 3.00 -11.22 11.55
C VAL A 14 2.55 -10.52 12.83
N GLY A 15 3.22 -9.40 13.17
CA GLY A 15 3.04 -8.71 14.45
C GLY A 15 3.99 -9.15 15.56
N SER A 16 4.96 -10.04 15.28
CA SER A 16 6.08 -10.32 16.19
C SER A 16 6.88 -9.06 16.52
N SER A 17 7.45 -8.99 17.73
CA SER A 17 8.31 -7.88 18.14
C SER A 17 9.60 -7.78 17.32
N THR A 18 10.06 -8.89 16.74
CA THR A 18 11.16 -8.92 15.76
C THR A 18 10.57 -8.98 14.35
N PRO A 19 10.67 -7.90 13.54
CA PRO A 19 10.04 -7.79 12.22
C PRO A 19 10.44 -8.89 11.24
N SER A 20 11.63 -9.48 11.39
CA SER A 20 12.16 -10.55 10.53
C SER A 20 11.90 -11.96 11.06
N ALA A 21 11.25 -12.11 12.21
CA ALA A 21 10.92 -13.40 12.81
C ALA A 21 9.71 -14.10 12.16
N LEU A 22 9.14 -13.49 11.12
CA LEU A 22 8.10 -14.10 10.30
C LEU A 22 8.59 -15.44 9.74
N THR A 23 7.68 -16.37 9.44
CA THR A 23 8.04 -17.69 8.89
C THR A 23 7.20 -18.01 7.67
N ARG A 24 7.84 -18.57 6.63
CA ARG A 24 7.14 -19.05 5.45
C ARG A 24 6.25 -20.23 5.80
N THR A 25 5.07 -20.28 5.19
CA THR A 25 4.12 -21.39 5.35
C THR A 25 3.52 -21.77 4.00
N ASP A 26 2.87 -22.94 3.95
CA ASP A 26 2.20 -23.45 2.76
C ASP A 26 3.18 -23.54 1.57
N ASP A 27 2.78 -23.19 0.35
CA ASP A 27 3.63 -23.24 -0.85
C ASP A 27 4.73 -22.15 -0.87
N ALA A 28 4.77 -21.28 0.14
CA ALA A 28 5.84 -20.30 0.28
C ALA A 28 7.09 -20.86 0.99
N VAL A 29 7.02 -22.07 1.55
CA VAL A 29 8.16 -22.72 2.21
C VAL A 29 9.28 -22.97 1.20
N GLY A 30 10.50 -22.55 1.56
CA GLY A 30 11.69 -22.67 0.70
C GLY A 30 11.86 -21.54 -0.31
N LEU A 31 10.85 -20.68 -0.53
CA LEU A 31 10.99 -19.49 -1.38
C LEU A 31 11.75 -18.39 -0.66
N SER A 32 12.60 -17.69 -1.41
CA SER A 32 13.50 -16.67 -0.90
C SER A 32 13.58 -15.45 -1.81
N TYR A 33 14.27 -14.42 -1.34
CA TYR A 33 14.67 -13.27 -2.15
C TYR A 33 16.07 -12.83 -1.74
N THR A 34 16.76 -12.14 -2.65
CA THR A 34 18.10 -11.59 -2.40
C THR A 34 18.09 -10.09 -2.64
N VAL A 35 18.70 -9.33 -1.73
CA VAL A 35 18.85 -7.88 -1.85
C VAL A 35 20.24 -7.56 -2.37
N GLY A 36 20.32 -7.08 -3.62
CA GLY A 36 21.54 -6.52 -4.19
C GLY A 36 21.68 -5.03 -3.86
N THR A 37 22.67 -4.38 -4.48
CA THR A 37 22.88 -2.94 -4.35
C THR A 37 21.67 -2.15 -4.86
N THR A 38 21.17 -2.51 -6.05
CA THR A 38 20.01 -1.90 -6.70
C THR A 38 18.85 -2.89 -6.79
N ASP A 39 19.10 -4.03 -7.41
CA ASP A 39 18.09 -5.01 -7.79
C ASP A 39 17.74 -5.97 -6.64
N ILE A 40 16.47 -6.39 -6.57
CA ILE A 40 15.99 -7.48 -5.72
C ILE A 40 15.46 -8.60 -6.61
N VAL A 41 16.04 -9.79 -6.46
CA VAL A 41 15.59 -11.01 -7.16
C VAL A 41 14.78 -11.85 -6.18
N SER A 42 13.61 -12.32 -6.62
CA SER A 42 12.65 -12.99 -5.76
C SER A 42 12.16 -14.27 -6.41
N ASP A 43 12.15 -15.38 -5.65
CA ASP A 43 11.53 -16.62 -6.13
C ASP A 43 10.03 -16.43 -6.40
N PHE A 44 9.39 -15.39 -5.84
CA PHE A 44 7.99 -15.07 -6.11
C PHE A 44 7.75 -14.54 -7.54
N ASP A 45 8.80 -14.21 -8.29
CA ASP A 45 8.67 -13.78 -9.70
C ASP A 45 8.01 -14.84 -10.59
N ARG A 46 8.00 -16.11 -10.17
CA ARG A 46 7.33 -17.23 -10.86
C ARG A 46 6.06 -17.72 -10.16
N CYS A 47 5.60 -17.02 -9.13
CA CYS A 47 4.47 -17.41 -8.28
C CYS A 47 3.26 -16.51 -8.55
N TYR A 48 2.06 -17.09 -8.59
CA TYR A 48 0.83 -16.28 -8.61
C TYR A 48 0.61 -15.62 -7.23
N PRO A 49 0.14 -14.36 -7.11
CA PRO A 49 -0.24 -13.42 -8.18
C PRO A 49 0.91 -12.60 -8.77
N TRP A 50 2.08 -12.60 -8.15
CA TRP A 50 3.21 -11.73 -8.52
C TRP A 50 3.68 -11.89 -9.97
N SER A 51 3.74 -13.13 -10.46
CA SER A 51 4.09 -13.46 -11.86
C SER A 51 3.08 -12.97 -12.90
N ASP A 52 1.82 -12.76 -12.49
CA ASP A 52 0.75 -12.25 -13.36
C ASP A 52 0.59 -10.72 -13.22
N MET A 53 1.43 -10.04 -12.41
CA MET A 53 1.47 -8.57 -12.37
C MET A 53 2.13 -8.03 -13.63
N GLN A 54 1.49 -7.05 -14.27
CA GLN A 54 1.90 -6.58 -15.60
C GLN A 54 1.86 -5.06 -15.70
N GLU A 55 2.85 -4.49 -16.39
CA GLU A 55 2.77 -3.10 -16.80
C GLU A 55 1.72 -2.93 -17.92
N VAL A 56 0.85 -1.94 -17.78
CA VAL A 56 -0.22 -1.61 -18.72
C VAL A 56 -0.18 -0.12 -19.00
N THR A 57 -0.22 0.26 -20.28
CA THR A 57 -0.31 1.67 -20.68
C THR A 57 -1.70 1.93 -21.28
N ASP A 58 -2.38 2.96 -20.80
CA ASP A 58 -3.68 3.38 -21.36
C ASP A 58 -3.52 4.26 -22.62
N ALA A 59 -4.64 4.62 -23.24
CA ALA A 59 -4.64 5.47 -24.44
C ALA A 59 -4.15 6.92 -24.19
N SER A 60 -4.11 7.37 -22.94
CA SER A 60 -3.60 8.69 -22.53
C SER A 60 -2.09 8.66 -22.18
N GLY A 61 -1.46 7.50 -22.31
CA GLY A 61 -0.08 7.25 -21.95
C GLY A 61 0.16 7.19 -20.44
N ASN A 62 -0.89 6.95 -19.64
CA ASN A 62 -0.69 6.63 -18.22
C ASN A 62 -0.18 5.20 -18.11
N VAL A 63 0.83 5.00 -17.26
CA VAL A 63 1.43 3.69 -17.01
C VAL A 63 0.96 3.16 -15.66
N PHE A 64 0.44 1.94 -15.66
CA PHE A 64 -0.07 1.24 -14.50
C PHE A 64 0.62 -0.08 -14.31
N ILE A 65 0.59 -0.59 -13.08
CA ILE A 65 0.81 -1.99 -12.76
C ILE A 65 -0.54 -2.63 -12.49
N LYS A 66 -0.90 -3.60 -13.32
CA LYS A 66 -2.05 -4.47 -13.13
C LYS A 66 -1.74 -5.47 -12.04
N ILE A 67 -2.56 -5.47 -10.98
CA ILE A 67 -2.51 -6.47 -9.91
C ILE A 67 -3.69 -7.42 -10.13
N PRO A 68 -3.47 -8.71 -10.43
CA PRO A 68 -4.56 -9.67 -10.60
C PRO A 68 -5.18 -10.01 -9.25
N LYS A 69 -6.49 -10.31 -9.24
CA LYS A 69 -7.22 -10.69 -8.03
C LYS A 69 -6.60 -11.89 -7.35
N PHE A 70 -6.47 -11.82 -6.05
CA PHE A 70 -6.24 -12.98 -5.20
C PHE A 70 -7.22 -12.96 -4.04
N TYR A 71 -7.37 -14.11 -3.40
CA TYR A 71 -8.09 -14.24 -2.15
C TYR A 71 -7.08 -14.33 -1.01
N SER A 72 -7.42 -13.75 0.13
CA SER A 72 -6.61 -13.72 1.34
C SER A 72 -7.35 -14.36 2.50
N LYS A 73 -6.58 -14.89 3.46
CA LYS A 73 -7.05 -15.34 4.76
C LYS A 73 -6.07 -14.89 5.83
N ILE A 74 -6.62 -14.34 6.91
CA ILE A 74 -5.86 -13.91 8.08
C ILE A 74 -6.36 -14.68 9.28
N THR A 75 -5.45 -15.39 9.96
CA THR A 75 -5.76 -16.23 11.12
C THR A 75 -4.98 -15.74 12.32
N LYS A 76 -5.66 -15.43 13.43
CA LYS A 76 -5.01 -15.04 14.68
C LYS A 76 -4.41 -16.26 15.37
N ASN A 77 -3.15 -16.17 15.76
CA ASN A 77 -2.46 -17.18 16.54
C ASN A 77 -2.75 -17.01 18.03
N SER A 78 -2.50 -18.07 18.80
CA SER A 78 -2.67 -18.04 20.26
C SER A 78 -1.73 -17.07 20.98
N ASP A 79 -0.60 -16.72 20.38
CA ASP A 79 0.36 -15.72 20.90
C ASP A 79 0.02 -14.28 20.48
N GLY A 80 -1.09 -14.07 19.79
CA GLY A 80 -1.56 -12.75 19.34
C GLY A 80 -0.97 -12.27 18.01
N THR A 81 -0.01 -13.00 17.42
CA THR A 81 0.44 -12.75 16.05
C THR A 81 -0.57 -13.27 15.02
N TYR A 82 -0.33 -13.04 13.73
CA TYR A 82 -1.22 -13.46 12.66
C TYR A 82 -0.50 -14.27 11.58
N LYS A 83 -1.20 -15.27 11.05
CA LYS A 83 -0.88 -15.97 9.80
C LYS A 83 -1.65 -15.33 8.66
N HIS A 84 -0.94 -14.87 7.63
CA HIS A 84 -1.48 -14.33 6.39
C HIS A 84 -1.26 -15.34 5.26
N GLN A 85 -2.28 -15.55 4.44
CA GLN A 85 -2.25 -16.49 3.33
C GLN A 85 -2.93 -15.87 2.12
N ILE A 86 -2.41 -16.10 0.91
CA ILE A 86 -3.07 -15.74 -0.35
C ILE A 86 -3.13 -16.90 -1.33
N SER A 87 -4.14 -16.89 -2.20
CA SER A 87 -4.28 -17.83 -3.31
C SER A 87 -5.04 -17.22 -4.49
N GLY A 88 -4.85 -17.76 -5.69
CA GLY A 88 -5.66 -17.43 -6.86
C GLY A 88 -7.04 -18.09 -6.89
N ILE A 89 -7.31 -19.02 -5.97
CA ILE A 89 -8.60 -19.69 -5.81
C ILE A 89 -9.18 -19.37 -4.43
N ARG A 90 -10.50 -19.25 -4.35
CA ARG A 90 -11.22 -19.09 -3.09
C ARG A 90 -11.32 -20.44 -2.36
N TYR A 91 -10.46 -20.63 -1.36
CA TYR A 91 -10.57 -21.73 -0.39
C TYR A 91 -11.46 -21.35 0.81
N GLU A 92 -11.75 -22.30 1.68
CA GLU A 92 -12.54 -22.07 2.89
C GLU A 92 -11.90 -21.02 3.82
N GLY A 93 -12.68 -19.99 4.17
CA GLY A 93 -12.22 -18.87 4.99
C GLY A 93 -11.40 -17.82 4.23
N PHE A 94 -11.21 -17.97 2.92
CA PHE A 94 -10.57 -16.95 2.09
C PHE A 94 -11.63 -15.99 1.53
N SER A 95 -11.34 -14.69 1.58
CA SER A 95 -12.13 -13.61 0.97
C SER A 95 -11.23 -12.70 0.12
N THR A 96 -11.74 -11.60 -0.44
CA THR A 96 -10.91 -10.71 -1.29
C THR A 96 -11.26 -9.25 -1.06
N LEU A 97 -10.27 -8.37 -1.26
CA LEU A 97 -10.44 -6.91 -1.26
C LEU A 97 -10.61 -6.33 -2.67
N PHE A 98 -10.55 -7.18 -3.70
CA PHE A 98 -10.79 -6.79 -5.09
C PHE A 98 -12.30 -6.70 -5.33
N VAL A 99 -12.92 -5.59 -4.95
CA VAL A 99 -14.38 -5.38 -5.04
C VAL A 99 -14.77 -4.01 -5.62
N ASP A 100 -15.94 -3.94 -6.23
CA ASP A 100 -16.48 -2.76 -6.97
C ASP A 100 -17.35 -1.81 -6.14
N GLY A 101 -17.58 -2.10 -4.85
CA GLY A 101 -18.48 -1.34 -3.99
C GLY A 101 -19.91 -1.88 -3.88
N ALA A 102 -20.40 -2.59 -4.90
CA ALA A 102 -21.64 -3.37 -4.84
C ALA A 102 -21.41 -4.77 -4.23
N GLY A 103 -20.15 -5.14 -4.03
CA GLY A 103 -19.74 -6.44 -3.49
C GLY A 103 -19.41 -7.45 -4.58
N ASN A 104 -19.41 -7.05 -5.85
CA ASN A 104 -18.92 -7.90 -6.92
C ASN A 104 -17.39 -7.92 -6.88
N GLU A 105 -16.83 -9.06 -7.23
CA GLU A 105 -15.38 -9.21 -7.29
C GLU A 105 -14.82 -8.68 -8.61
N LEU A 106 -13.77 -7.89 -8.50
CA LEU A 106 -12.99 -7.42 -9.64
C LEU A 106 -11.91 -8.45 -9.97
N ASP A 107 -11.64 -8.68 -11.25
CA ASP A 107 -10.56 -9.59 -11.65
C ASP A 107 -9.16 -9.00 -11.50
N TYR A 108 -9.06 -7.66 -11.40
CA TYR A 108 -7.82 -6.93 -11.22
C TYR A 108 -8.08 -5.50 -10.73
N VAL A 109 -7.02 -4.86 -10.25
CA VAL A 109 -6.93 -3.39 -10.13
C VAL A 109 -5.73 -2.89 -10.92
N LEU A 110 -5.75 -1.64 -11.35
CA LEU A 110 -4.60 -0.96 -11.93
C LEU A 110 -4.10 0.09 -10.94
N VAL A 111 -2.82 0.02 -10.56
CA VAL A 111 -2.17 0.98 -9.68
C VAL A 111 -1.17 1.77 -10.50
N GLY A 112 -1.26 3.10 -10.48
CA GLY A 112 -0.34 3.95 -11.24
C GLY A 112 1.10 3.60 -10.90
N LYS A 113 1.91 3.34 -11.92
CA LYS A 113 3.31 2.94 -11.75
C LYS A 113 4.09 4.01 -11.00
N TYR A 114 3.79 5.26 -11.31
CA TYR A 114 4.41 6.46 -10.75
C TYR A 114 3.43 7.20 -9.84
N GLU A 115 3.98 7.99 -8.91
CA GLU A 115 3.24 9.04 -8.20
C GLU A 115 2.51 9.95 -9.22
N GLY A 116 1.38 10.51 -8.81
CA GLY A 116 0.55 11.32 -9.70
C GLY A 116 1.26 12.60 -10.13
N SER A 117 1.03 13.01 -11.37
CA SER A 117 1.45 14.28 -11.95
C SER A 117 0.24 14.98 -12.58
N GLY A 118 0.40 16.21 -13.09
CA GLY A 118 -0.67 16.96 -13.74
C GLY A 118 -1.31 17.99 -12.82
N SER A 119 -2.63 17.99 -12.69
CA SER A 119 -3.37 18.93 -11.83
C SER A 119 -4.71 18.37 -11.37
N SER A 120 -5.48 19.16 -10.60
CA SER A 120 -6.87 18.83 -10.25
C SER A 120 -7.80 18.71 -11.46
N ALA A 121 -7.41 19.23 -12.64
CA ALA A 121 -8.17 19.08 -13.88
C ALA A 121 -7.97 17.69 -14.50
N ARG A 122 -6.78 17.10 -14.37
CA ARG A 122 -6.47 15.71 -14.77
C ARG A 122 -5.14 15.26 -14.18
N VAL A 123 -5.14 14.11 -13.52
CA VAL A 123 -3.94 13.44 -12.98
C VAL A 123 -3.42 12.41 -13.97
N TYR A 124 -2.10 12.27 -14.05
CA TYR A 124 -1.42 11.27 -14.88
C TYR A 124 -0.43 10.44 -14.07
N SER A 125 -0.15 9.22 -14.53
CA SER A 125 0.96 8.40 -14.03
C SER A 125 2.00 8.21 -15.14
N LYS A 126 3.08 8.99 -15.12
CA LYS A 126 4.08 9.08 -16.21
C LYS A 126 5.49 9.15 -15.64
N SER A 127 6.46 8.63 -16.37
CA SER A 127 7.89 8.79 -16.07
C SER A 127 8.36 10.21 -16.35
N GLY A 128 9.38 10.66 -15.61
CA GLY A 128 10.04 11.96 -15.80
C GLY A 128 9.16 13.16 -15.45
N ALA A 129 8.07 12.95 -14.73
CA ALA A 129 7.08 13.98 -14.43
C ALA A 129 7.31 14.58 -13.03
N THR A 130 7.03 15.87 -12.88
CA THR A 130 6.95 16.51 -11.55
C THR A 130 5.77 15.93 -10.78
N VAL A 131 6.00 15.49 -9.55
CA VAL A 131 4.96 14.97 -8.66
C VAL A 131 3.96 16.09 -8.34
N LEU A 132 2.67 15.79 -8.50
CA LEU A 132 1.57 16.67 -8.13
C LEU A 132 1.36 16.61 -6.63
N VAL A 133 1.80 17.67 -5.96
CA VAL A 133 1.63 17.92 -4.52
C VAL A 133 0.79 19.19 -4.30
N ASN A 134 0.64 19.63 -3.06
CA ASN A 134 -0.09 20.84 -2.67
C ASN A 134 -1.54 20.83 -3.18
N ILE A 135 -2.21 19.71 -2.94
CA ILE A 135 -3.56 19.43 -3.43
C ILE A 135 -4.32 18.63 -2.37
N THR A 136 -5.60 18.96 -2.20
CA THR A 136 -6.47 18.23 -1.26
C THR A 136 -6.80 16.84 -1.79
N CYS A 137 -7.16 15.92 -0.90
CA CYS A 137 -7.61 14.57 -1.26
C CYS A 137 -8.80 14.62 -2.26
N ASP A 138 -9.77 15.52 -2.03
CA ASP A 138 -10.93 15.68 -2.93
C ASP A 138 -10.54 16.20 -4.33
N ASN A 139 -9.61 17.16 -4.40
CA ASN A 139 -9.15 17.71 -5.68
C ASN A 139 -8.28 16.71 -6.45
N PHE A 140 -7.45 15.93 -5.76
CA PHE A 140 -6.66 14.87 -6.40
C PHE A 140 -7.57 13.76 -6.92
N ARG A 141 -8.57 13.33 -6.15
CA ARG A 141 -9.62 12.40 -6.61
C ARG A 141 -10.32 12.93 -7.86
N THR A 142 -10.68 14.21 -7.87
CA THR A 142 -11.33 14.87 -9.02
C THR A 142 -10.46 14.77 -10.27
N GLY A 143 -9.16 15.09 -10.16
CA GLY A 143 -8.23 14.97 -11.27
C GLY A 143 -8.01 13.53 -11.73
N CYS A 144 -8.09 12.53 -10.84
CA CYS A 144 -8.07 11.13 -11.23
C CYS A 144 -9.31 10.74 -12.03
N LYS A 145 -10.51 11.08 -11.53
CA LYS A 145 -11.81 10.79 -12.19
C LYS A 145 -11.94 11.45 -13.57
N ALA A 146 -11.19 12.53 -13.83
CA ALA A 146 -11.15 13.17 -15.14
C ALA A 146 -10.53 12.30 -16.27
N ASN A 147 -9.95 11.14 -15.95
CA ASN A 147 -9.54 10.13 -16.94
C ASN A 147 -10.69 9.23 -17.43
N GLY A 148 -11.85 9.24 -16.76
CA GLY A 148 -13.05 8.53 -17.17
C GLY A 148 -13.61 7.58 -16.11
N ALA A 149 -14.60 6.78 -16.50
CA ALA A 149 -15.21 5.78 -15.62
C ALA A 149 -14.17 4.76 -15.13
N GLY A 150 -14.29 4.35 -13.86
CA GLY A 150 -13.37 3.41 -13.20
C GLY A 150 -12.06 4.03 -12.69
N TYR A 151 -11.64 5.19 -13.20
CA TYR A 151 -10.45 5.89 -12.69
C TYR A 151 -10.74 6.53 -11.33
N GLN A 152 -9.79 6.36 -10.41
CA GLN A 152 -9.89 6.83 -9.03
C GLN A 152 -8.51 7.15 -8.48
N GLN A 153 -8.47 7.75 -7.29
CA GLN A 153 -7.24 7.85 -6.51
C GLN A 153 -6.91 6.49 -5.88
N TYR A 154 -5.66 6.31 -5.46
CA TYR A 154 -5.25 5.27 -4.52
C TYR A 154 -6.17 5.22 -3.29
N ASP A 155 -6.60 4.00 -2.95
CA ASP A 155 -7.59 3.75 -1.91
C ASP A 155 -7.09 2.71 -0.90
N PHE A 156 -7.79 2.67 0.23
CA PHE A 156 -7.41 1.84 1.37
C PHE A 156 -7.46 0.33 1.09
N LEU A 157 -8.29 -0.12 0.15
CA LEU A 157 -8.30 -1.54 -0.22
C LEU A 157 -7.06 -1.89 -1.03
N ILE A 158 -6.66 -1.04 -1.98
CA ILE A 158 -5.42 -1.19 -2.73
C ILE A 158 -4.21 -1.17 -1.78
N ASP A 159 -4.23 -0.30 -0.77
CA ASP A 159 -3.19 -0.22 0.24
C ASP A 159 -2.99 -1.53 1.01
N LEU A 160 -4.09 -2.16 1.42
CA LEU A 160 -4.07 -3.46 2.09
C LEU A 160 -3.69 -4.61 1.15
N ILE A 161 -4.15 -4.59 -0.12
CA ILE A 161 -3.77 -5.56 -1.16
C ILE A 161 -2.24 -5.60 -1.32
N ILE A 162 -1.60 -4.44 -1.43
CA ILE A 162 -0.15 -4.34 -1.60
C ILE A 162 0.59 -4.84 -0.35
N LYS A 163 0.08 -4.55 0.84
CA LYS A 163 0.65 -5.05 2.11
C LYS A 163 0.58 -6.57 2.24
N GLU A 164 -0.49 -7.23 1.79
CA GLU A 164 -0.58 -8.69 1.78
C GLU A 164 0.47 -9.32 0.84
N LEU A 165 0.65 -8.73 -0.36
CA LEU A 165 1.70 -9.15 -1.28
C LEU A 165 3.09 -9.02 -0.62
N TRP A 166 3.35 -7.86 0.01
CA TRP A 166 4.64 -7.58 0.65
C TRP A 166 4.92 -8.52 1.81
N LEU A 167 3.97 -8.68 2.74
CA LEU A 167 4.14 -9.49 3.95
C LEU A 167 4.58 -10.90 3.61
N ILE A 168 3.91 -11.47 2.60
CA ILE A 168 4.31 -12.76 2.08
C ILE A 168 5.65 -12.56 1.40
N GLU A 169 5.77 -11.93 0.25
CA GLU A 169 7.01 -11.91 -0.53
C GLU A 169 8.29 -11.52 0.25
N MET A 170 8.25 -10.49 1.07
CA MET A 170 9.43 -9.96 1.76
C MET A 170 9.62 -10.54 3.16
N LYS A 171 8.61 -11.24 3.70
CA LYS A 171 8.72 -11.92 5.00
C LYS A 171 9.23 -10.98 6.12
N THR A 172 8.81 -9.73 6.07
CA THR A 172 9.15 -8.70 7.06
C THR A 172 8.07 -7.64 7.12
N THR A 173 7.87 -7.10 8.31
CA THR A 173 7.05 -5.89 8.54
C THR A 173 7.87 -4.61 8.49
N ASN A 174 9.20 -4.69 8.38
CA ASN A 174 10.09 -3.53 8.22
C ASN A 174 10.43 -3.33 6.74
N SER A 175 9.67 -2.49 6.04
CA SER A 175 9.89 -2.23 4.61
C SER A 175 11.26 -1.60 4.31
N GLN A 176 11.69 -0.65 5.14
CA GLN A 176 12.97 0.04 5.00
C GLN A 176 14.20 -0.86 5.22
N SER A 177 14.03 -2.03 5.86
CA SER A 177 15.10 -3.03 5.98
C SER A 177 15.42 -3.75 4.66
N VAL A 178 14.50 -3.73 3.69
CA VAL A 178 14.67 -4.33 2.36
C VAL A 178 14.98 -3.25 1.33
N MET A 179 14.21 -2.16 1.34
CA MET A 179 14.43 -0.97 0.51
C MET A 179 14.10 0.26 1.35
N TYR A 180 15.13 1.02 1.70
CA TYR A 180 14.98 2.20 2.55
C TYR A 180 14.05 3.24 1.91
N GLY A 181 14.15 3.43 0.59
CA GLY A 181 13.37 4.42 -0.15
C GLY A 181 13.87 5.85 0.06
N TYR A 182 13.30 6.80 -0.68
CA TYR A 182 13.74 8.20 -0.61
C TYR A 182 13.15 8.86 0.63
N THR A 183 13.75 8.66 1.81
CA THR A 183 13.16 9.06 3.11
C THR A 183 14.15 9.70 4.08
N ASN A 184 15.46 9.53 3.89
CA ASN A 184 16.48 9.86 4.88
C ASN A 184 17.04 11.27 4.71
N GLY A 185 16.42 12.27 5.34
CA GLY A 185 16.97 13.63 5.42
C GLY A 185 17.24 14.29 4.06
N ASN A 186 16.37 14.04 3.09
CA ASN A 186 16.41 14.73 1.80
C ASN A 186 15.65 16.07 1.89
N SER A 187 15.73 16.92 0.86
CA SER A 187 15.26 18.30 0.93
C SER A 187 13.98 18.61 0.15
N ALA A 188 13.60 17.78 -0.82
CA ALA A 188 12.43 18.00 -1.67
C ALA A 188 12.01 16.71 -2.37
N ALA A 189 10.80 16.70 -2.94
CA ALA A 189 10.38 15.63 -3.83
C ALA A 189 11.25 15.55 -5.08
N VAL A 190 11.48 14.33 -5.57
CA VAL A 190 12.11 14.06 -6.86
C VAL A 190 11.05 13.73 -7.91
N ALA A 191 11.35 14.03 -9.17
CA ALA A 191 10.50 13.65 -10.30
C ALA A 191 10.36 12.12 -10.39
N THR A 192 9.26 11.66 -10.97
CA THR A 192 8.98 10.24 -11.19
C THR A 192 9.92 9.63 -12.24
N GLY A 193 9.97 8.29 -12.33
CA GLY A 193 10.80 7.57 -13.29
C GLY A 193 12.22 7.27 -12.79
N ARG A 194 12.52 7.52 -11.52
CA ARG A 194 13.84 7.28 -10.92
C ARG A 194 14.23 5.80 -10.95
N THR A 195 13.26 4.91 -10.95
CA THR A 195 13.46 3.46 -10.87
C THR A 195 13.28 2.74 -12.22
N ASP A 196 13.19 3.49 -13.32
CA ASP A 196 13.00 2.93 -14.67
C ASP A 196 14.20 2.06 -15.11
N ALA A 197 15.40 2.39 -14.65
CA ALA A 197 16.62 1.62 -14.95
C ALA A 197 16.80 0.36 -14.09
N VAL A 198 16.02 0.19 -13.01
CA VAL A 198 16.07 -1.00 -12.14
C VAL A 198 15.49 -2.19 -12.90
N LYS A 199 16.24 -3.28 -13.03
CA LYS A 199 15.91 -4.36 -13.97
C LYS A 199 14.91 -5.36 -13.43
N THR A 200 14.88 -5.51 -12.11
CA THR A 200 13.97 -6.42 -11.42
C THR A 200 12.65 -5.72 -11.07
N PRO A 201 11.59 -6.49 -10.78
CA PRO A 201 10.31 -5.91 -10.32
C PRO A 201 10.45 -5.07 -9.05
N SER A 202 11.39 -5.39 -8.17
CA SER A 202 11.64 -4.65 -6.92
C SER A 202 13.09 -4.20 -6.83
N GLY A 203 13.35 -3.07 -6.18
CA GLY A 203 14.70 -2.53 -5.99
C GLY A 203 14.75 -1.01 -5.94
N SER A 204 15.95 -0.44 -5.86
CA SER A 204 16.18 1.00 -5.78
C SER A 204 17.16 1.48 -6.85
N GLU A 205 17.08 2.76 -7.22
CA GLU A 205 17.87 3.35 -8.31
C GLU A 205 19.38 3.11 -8.16
N VAL A 206 19.93 3.32 -6.96
CA VAL A 206 21.37 3.23 -6.67
C VAL A 206 21.66 2.39 -5.44
N SER A 207 20.84 2.50 -4.39
CA SER A 207 21.09 1.85 -3.11
C SER A 207 19.77 1.50 -2.42
N ASN A 208 19.70 0.27 -1.91
CA ASN A 208 18.58 -0.19 -1.11
C ASN A 208 18.66 0.23 0.37
N THR A 209 19.73 0.89 0.84
CA THR A 209 19.99 1.05 2.30
C THR A 209 20.27 2.46 2.80
N ASP A 210 20.60 3.43 1.94
CA ASP A 210 21.05 4.77 2.39
C ASP A 210 19.92 5.78 2.61
N GLY A 211 18.74 5.49 2.07
CA GLY A 211 17.57 6.35 2.12
C GLY A 211 17.60 7.59 1.21
N LYS A 212 18.49 7.59 0.22
CA LYS A 212 18.74 8.72 -0.70
C LYS A 212 18.18 8.50 -2.10
N HIS A 213 17.56 7.36 -2.35
CA HIS A 213 17.12 6.95 -3.68
C HIS A 213 15.68 6.43 -3.67
N ALA A 214 14.96 6.73 -4.75
CA ALA A 214 13.65 6.15 -4.99
C ALA A 214 13.75 4.63 -5.07
N CYS A 215 12.69 3.96 -4.63
CA CYS A 215 12.57 2.51 -4.68
C CYS A 215 11.26 2.12 -5.36
N LYS A 216 11.19 0.89 -5.86
CA LYS A 216 9.96 0.30 -6.39
C LYS A 216 9.73 -1.07 -5.79
N TYR A 217 8.47 -1.38 -5.53
CA TYR A 217 8.04 -2.73 -5.19
C TYR A 217 7.07 -3.20 -6.26
N ARG A 218 7.39 -4.34 -6.88
CA ARG A 218 6.59 -4.92 -7.97
C ARG A 218 6.21 -3.90 -9.04
N SER A 219 7.23 -3.16 -9.47
CA SER A 219 7.22 -2.09 -10.48
C SER A 219 6.50 -0.81 -10.07
N ILE A 220 5.89 -0.74 -8.90
CA ILE A 220 5.23 0.48 -8.39
C ILE A 220 6.29 1.32 -7.67
N GLU A 221 6.65 2.47 -8.25
CA GLU A 221 7.65 3.38 -7.74
C GLU A 221 7.12 4.20 -6.56
N ASN A 222 7.93 4.37 -5.52
CA ASN A 222 7.68 5.19 -4.33
C ASN A 222 6.32 4.90 -3.67
N LEU A 223 6.08 3.62 -3.31
CA LEU A 223 4.98 3.28 -2.40
C LEU A 223 5.18 3.85 -0.99
N TRP A 224 6.44 4.15 -0.65
CA TRP A 224 6.83 4.93 0.53
C TRP A 224 8.00 5.84 0.17
N GLY A 225 8.17 6.89 0.97
CA GLY A 225 9.13 7.96 0.70
C GLY A 225 8.73 8.83 -0.49
N ASN A 226 9.65 9.71 -0.86
CA ASN A 226 9.36 10.84 -1.73
C ASN A 226 8.24 11.70 -1.15
N THR A 227 6.98 11.52 -1.55
CA THR A 227 5.83 12.26 -1.01
C THR A 227 4.87 11.37 -0.25
N TYR A 228 4.08 11.96 0.65
CA TYR A 228 2.89 11.27 1.13
C TYR A 228 1.93 11.00 -0.02
N THR A 229 1.30 9.82 -0.01
CA THR A 229 0.22 9.47 -0.92
C THR A 229 -1.13 9.57 -0.19
N TRP A 230 -2.05 10.40 -0.68
CA TRP A 230 -3.44 10.38 -0.24
C TRP A 230 -4.05 8.99 -0.41
N CYS A 231 -4.69 8.48 0.64
CA CYS A 231 -5.34 7.18 0.65
C CYS A 231 -6.84 7.36 0.94
N ASP A 232 -7.64 7.08 -0.08
CA ASP A 232 -9.08 7.31 -0.08
C ASP A 232 -9.89 6.13 0.48
N GLY A 233 -11.20 6.31 0.64
CA GLY A 233 -12.10 5.24 1.09
C GLY A 233 -11.97 4.91 2.59
N ILE A 234 -11.17 5.67 3.34
CA ILE A 234 -11.05 5.59 4.79
C ILE A 234 -11.17 6.99 5.40
N SER A 235 -11.80 7.08 6.57
CA SER A 235 -11.97 8.34 7.31
C SER A 235 -12.02 8.09 8.80
N PHE A 236 -11.79 9.14 9.59
CA PHE A 236 -11.69 9.03 11.04
C PHE A 236 -12.60 10.02 11.77
N SER A 237 -13.06 9.62 12.95
CA SER A 237 -13.65 10.50 13.95
C SER A 237 -13.04 10.16 15.30
N SER A 238 -12.10 10.97 15.77
CA SER A 238 -11.21 10.64 16.89
C SER A 238 -10.52 9.29 16.64
N GLU A 239 -10.67 8.30 17.52
CA GLU A 239 -10.10 6.95 17.35
C GLU A 239 -10.93 6.07 16.41
N LYS A 240 -12.15 6.46 16.02
CA LYS A 240 -13.02 5.60 15.21
C LYS A 240 -12.61 5.60 13.74
N VAL A 241 -12.42 4.42 13.18
CA VAL A 241 -12.10 4.18 11.77
C VAL A 241 -13.36 3.83 11.00
N TYR A 242 -13.62 4.55 9.91
CA TYR A 242 -14.72 4.29 8.98
C TYR A 242 -14.17 3.99 7.60
N VAL A 243 -14.70 2.95 6.95
CA VAL A 243 -14.26 2.53 5.61
C VAL A 243 -15.46 2.49 4.68
N CYS A 244 -15.27 3.02 3.47
CA CYS A 244 -16.15 2.86 2.34
C CYS A 244 -15.45 1.98 1.30
N THR A 245 -16.15 0.99 0.77
CA THR A 245 -15.61 0.08 -0.27
C THR A 245 -16.08 0.44 -1.67
N ASP A 246 -16.92 1.48 -1.81
CA ASP A 246 -17.47 1.96 -3.08
C ASP A 246 -16.77 3.25 -3.54
N PRO A 247 -15.90 3.18 -4.57
CA PRO A 247 -15.23 4.35 -5.14
C PRO A 247 -16.14 5.48 -5.64
N ALA A 248 -17.37 5.15 -6.05
CA ALA A 248 -18.33 6.16 -6.50
C ALA A 248 -18.76 7.07 -5.33
N SER A 249 -18.76 6.53 -4.11
CA SER A 249 -19.22 7.17 -2.88
C SER A 249 -18.11 7.85 -2.06
N TYR A 250 -16.85 7.78 -2.51
CA TYR A 250 -15.73 8.36 -1.78
C TYR A 250 -15.85 9.88 -1.58
N THR A 251 -15.66 10.31 -0.34
CA THR A 251 -15.68 11.71 0.09
C THR A 251 -14.73 11.85 1.28
N ALA A 252 -13.81 12.81 1.22
CA ALA A 252 -12.83 13.01 2.29
C ALA A 252 -13.50 13.31 3.64
N GLY A 253 -13.06 12.61 4.71
CA GLY A 253 -13.49 12.85 6.09
C GLY A 253 -14.92 12.40 6.39
N LYS A 254 -15.62 11.74 5.45
CA LYS A 254 -17.01 11.32 5.64
C LYS A 254 -17.08 10.09 6.54
N THR A 255 -17.98 10.12 7.53
CA THR A 255 -18.20 9.00 8.48
C THR A 255 -19.63 8.47 8.47
N ALA A 256 -20.55 9.19 7.83
CA ALA A 256 -21.91 8.72 7.60
C ALA A 256 -21.97 7.73 6.43
N SER A 257 -23.05 6.93 6.37
CA SER A 257 -23.33 5.99 5.28
C SER A 257 -23.00 6.60 3.89
N PRO A 258 -22.32 5.86 3.00
CA PRO A 258 -21.99 4.43 3.08
C PRO A 258 -20.67 4.08 3.80
N TYR A 259 -20.07 5.02 4.55
CA TYR A 259 -18.91 4.72 5.37
C TYR A 259 -19.32 3.93 6.61
N VAL A 260 -18.69 2.77 6.82
CA VAL A 260 -19.02 1.83 7.89
C VAL A 260 -17.92 1.85 8.94
N TYR A 261 -18.31 1.98 10.20
CA TYR A 261 -17.40 1.86 11.34
C TYR A 261 -16.78 0.46 11.38
N GLN A 262 -15.45 0.39 11.42
CA GLN A 262 -14.71 -0.87 11.47
C GLN A 262 -14.11 -1.12 12.86
N GLY A 263 -13.79 -0.08 13.63
CA GLY A 263 -13.13 -0.26 14.92
C GLY A 263 -12.32 0.98 15.29
N ASN A 264 -11.45 0.83 16.28
CA ASN A 264 -10.61 1.93 16.73
C ASN A 264 -9.18 1.81 16.22
N ARG A 265 -8.60 2.94 15.81
CA ARG A 265 -7.16 3.12 15.62
C ARG A 265 -6.48 3.39 16.97
N ALA A 266 -5.15 3.32 16.98
CA ALA A 266 -4.35 3.79 18.11
C ALA A 266 -4.65 5.26 18.47
N SER A 267 -4.48 5.61 19.74
CA SER A 267 -4.50 7.00 20.19
C SER A 267 -3.10 7.63 20.08
N GLY A 268 -3.06 8.92 19.74
CA GLY A 268 -1.80 9.66 19.60
C GLY A 268 -0.98 9.26 18.36
N TYR A 269 0.34 9.30 18.49
CA TYR A 269 1.27 9.01 17.40
C TYR A 269 2.51 8.25 17.87
N GLY A 270 3.11 7.46 16.98
CA GLY A 270 4.36 6.75 17.23
C GLY A 270 4.57 5.53 16.35
N TYR A 271 5.68 4.83 16.56
CA TYR A 271 5.97 3.57 15.90
C TYR A 271 4.90 2.52 16.21
N ILE A 272 4.37 1.88 15.18
CA ILE A 272 3.29 0.91 15.27
C ILE A 272 3.76 -0.36 15.99
N LYS A 273 3.05 -0.71 17.06
CA LYS A 273 3.26 -1.95 17.82
C LYS A 273 2.30 -3.05 17.38
N LYS A 274 1.05 -2.70 17.06
CA LYS A 274 0.04 -3.67 16.60
C LYS A 274 -0.74 -3.14 15.41
N VAL A 275 -0.88 -4.00 14.42
CA VAL A 275 -1.88 -3.93 13.35
C VAL A 275 -2.80 -5.12 13.55
N GLU A 276 -4.11 -4.89 13.55
CA GLU A 276 -5.08 -5.94 13.78
C GLU A 276 -6.25 -5.82 12.80
N PRO A 277 -6.91 -6.95 12.47
CA PRO A 277 -8.20 -6.94 11.81
C PRO A 277 -9.20 -6.06 12.56
N LEU A 278 -9.87 -5.20 11.81
CA LEU A 278 -10.98 -4.38 12.25
C LEU A 278 -12.28 -4.88 11.63
N GLY A 279 -13.37 -4.67 12.35
CA GLY A 279 -14.72 -4.88 11.87
C GLY A 279 -15.03 -6.35 11.61
N ARG A 280 -15.96 -6.60 10.69
CA ARG A 280 -16.39 -7.97 10.34
C ARG A 280 -15.57 -8.60 9.22
N ASN A 281 -14.95 -7.78 8.37
CA ASN A 281 -14.10 -8.29 7.30
C ASN A 281 -12.66 -8.37 7.83
N PRO A 282 -12.10 -9.57 8.09
CA PRO A 282 -10.79 -9.70 8.70
C PRO A 282 -9.64 -9.15 7.85
N LEU A 283 -9.87 -8.89 6.56
CA LEU A 283 -8.89 -8.30 5.66
C LEU A 283 -8.74 -6.79 5.83
N ILE A 284 -9.73 -6.11 6.45
CA ILE A 284 -9.63 -4.70 6.79
C ILE A 284 -8.83 -4.60 8.08
N GLN A 285 -7.61 -4.07 8.01
CA GLN A 285 -6.68 -4.01 9.14
C GLN A 285 -6.18 -2.58 9.33
N TYR A 286 -5.90 -2.18 10.57
CA TYR A 286 -5.30 -0.88 10.85
C TYR A 286 -4.45 -0.91 12.12
N ALA A 287 -3.66 0.14 12.35
CA ALA A 287 -2.83 0.27 13.55
C ALA A 287 -3.72 0.53 14.78
N THR A 288 -3.71 -0.41 15.73
CA THR A 288 -4.52 -0.36 16.97
C THR A 288 -3.70 0.00 18.22
N GLU A 289 -2.37 -0.13 18.16
CA GLU A 289 -1.47 0.21 19.25
C GLU A 289 -0.15 0.79 18.71
N VAL A 290 0.29 1.91 19.29
CA VAL A 290 1.64 2.47 19.11
C VAL A 290 2.53 2.11 20.32
N GLY A 291 3.85 2.23 20.15
CA GLY A 291 4.84 1.87 21.18
C GLY A 291 5.87 0.85 20.71
N GLY A 292 6.01 0.67 19.39
CA GLY A 292 7.13 -0.05 18.79
C GLY A 292 8.38 0.83 18.68
N SER A 293 9.23 0.51 17.72
CA SER A 293 10.42 1.30 17.37
C SER A 293 10.74 1.12 15.89
N ALA A 294 11.70 1.87 15.36
CA ALA A 294 12.23 1.70 14.00
C ALA A 294 12.82 0.30 13.71
N THR A 295 12.93 -0.57 14.73
CA THR A 295 13.49 -1.92 14.63
C THR A 295 12.60 -3.00 15.24
N THR A 296 11.43 -2.65 15.78
CA THR A 296 10.51 -3.62 16.40
C THR A 296 9.09 -3.51 15.84
N TYR A 297 8.39 -4.64 15.81
CA TYR A 297 7.02 -4.75 15.29
C TYR A 297 6.90 -4.29 13.83
N PHE A 298 6.17 -3.22 13.52
CA PHE A 298 5.93 -2.77 12.14
C PHE A 298 6.91 -1.70 11.66
N CYS A 299 7.79 -1.20 12.53
CA CYS A 299 8.85 -0.25 12.22
C CYS A 299 8.46 1.13 11.66
N ASP A 300 7.20 1.31 11.26
CA ASP A 300 6.69 2.52 10.66
C ASP A 300 5.76 3.27 11.63
N PHE A 301 5.47 4.55 11.35
CA PHE A 301 4.63 5.39 12.21
C PHE A 301 3.13 5.29 11.91
N ALA A 302 2.32 5.37 12.96
CA ALA A 302 0.92 5.78 12.86
C ALA A 302 0.71 7.11 13.56
N TYR A 303 -0.19 7.94 13.00
CA TYR A 303 -0.60 9.21 13.59
C TYR A 303 -2.14 9.29 13.63
N ALA A 304 -2.69 9.65 14.79
CA ALA A 304 -4.11 9.94 14.96
C ALA A 304 -4.31 11.40 15.40
N GLY A 305 -4.91 12.21 14.53
CA GLY A 305 -5.21 13.62 14.85
C GLY A 305 -6.29 14.24 13.95
N GLY A 306 -6.28 13.89 12.67
CA GLY A 306 -7.23 14.34 11.65
C GLY A 306 -8.25 13.29 11.25
N SER A 307 -8.86 13.53 10.08
CA SER A 307 -10.04 12.82 9.58
C SER A 307 -9.85 12.11 8.23
N VAL A 308 -8.72 12.32 7.54
CA VAL A 308 -8.33 11.61 6.29
C VAL A 308 -6.96 10.94 6.43
N LEU A 309 -6.64 10.00 5.52
CA LEU A 309 -5.40 9.23 5.57
C LEU A 309 -4.41 9.64 4.47
N ALA A 310 -3.15 9.79 4.89
CA ALA A 310 -1.98 9.83 4.02
C ALA A 310 -1.01 8.70 4.40
N VAL A 311 -0.37 8.08 3.40
CA VAL A 311 0.45 6.87 3.62
C VAL A 311 1.86 7.00 3.07
N GLY A 312 2.74 6.09 3.49
CA GLY A 312 4.09 5.89 2.94
C GLY A 312 5.20 6.73 3.58
N GLY A 313 4.88 7.91 4.11
CA GLY A 313 5.91 8.84 4.57
C GLY A 313 6.55 9.63 3.43
N LEU A 314 7.25 10.70 3.78
CA LEU A 314 7.91 11.62 2.84
C LEU A 314 9.44 11.59 2.95
N TRP A 315 10.09 12.37 2.08
CA TRP A 315 11.54 12.42 1.85
C TRP A 315 12.45 12.73 3.04
N SER A 316 11.91 13.24 4.14
CA SER A 316 12.64 13.59 5.36
C SER A 316 12.19 12.82 6.62
N ASN A 317 11.23 11.89 6.51
CA ASN A 317 10.70 11.14 7.65
C ASN A 317 11.68 10.12 8.24
N SER A 318 12.78 9.85 7.54
CA SER A 318 13.86 8.96 7.97
C SER A 318 13.29 7.58 8.37
N SER A 319 13.69 7.04 9.51
CA SER A 319 13.31 5.70 9.96
C SER A 319 11.82 5.52 10.31
N SER A 320 11.02 6.58 10.30
CA SER A 320 9.58 6.46 10.57
C SER A 320 8.77 6.03 9.36
N ALA A 321 9.22 6.38 8.13
CA ALA A 321 8.57 6.08 6.86
C ALA A 321 8.49 4.58 6.55
N GLY A 322 7.68 4.20 5.57
CA GLY A 322 7.58 2.81 5.13
C GLY A 322 6.18 2.42 4.71
N LEU A 323 6.03 1.17 4.29
CA LEU A 323 4.78 0.65 3.75
C LEU A 323 3.61 0.74 4.74
N TRP A 324 3.86 0.63 6.06
CA TRP A 324 2.85 0.79 7.11
C TRP A 324 2.75 2.20 7.67
N TYR A 325 3.47 3.19 7.13
CA TYR A 325 3.30 4.56 7.56
C TYR A 325 1.88 5.02 7.27
N TRP A 326 1.12 5.31 8.33
CA TRP A 326 -0.29 5.71 8.27
C TRP A 326 -0.50 7.01 9.05
N SER A 327 -0.42 8.16 8.38
CA SER A 327 -0.78 9.45 8.99
C SER A 327 -2.25 9.76 8.77
N GLY A 328 -3.03 9.56 9.81
CA GLY A 328 -4.37 10.09 9.93
C GLY A 328 -4.40 11.41 10.68
N ASP A 329 -3.41 12.29 10.45
CA ASP A 329 -3.27 13.64 11.05
C ASP A 329 -3.83 14.76 10.17
N PHE A 330 -4.22 14.43 8.94
CA PHE A 330 -4.67 15.41 7.96
C PHE A 330 -6.19 15.56 7.96
N ASP A 331 -6.66 16.70 7.46
CA ASP A 331 -8.07 17.01 7.25
C ASP A 331 -8.40 17.19 5.77
N PRO A 332 -9.69 17.15 5.36
CA PRO A 332 -10.10 17.29 3.96
C PRO A 332 -9.58 18.56 3.27
N SER A 333 -9.34 19.62 4.03
CA SER A 333 -8.81 20.89 3.54
C SER A 333 -7.28 20.93 3.43
N SER A 334 -6.57 19.93 3.95
CA SER A 334 -5.11 19.88 3.93
C SER A 334 -4.60 19.83 2.49
N ALA A 335 -3.69 20.74 2.17
CA ALA A 335 -2.91 20.77 0.94
C ALA A 335 -1.50 21.24 1.31
N ASP A 336 -0.50 20.39 1.11
CA ASP A 336 0.89 20.68 1.45
C ASP A 336 1.82 20.28 0.30
N SER A 337 2.92 20.99 0.17
CA SER A 337 4.07 20.66 -0.70
C SER A 337 4.59 19.23 -0.57
N VAL A 338 4.25 18.53 0.50
CA VAL A 338 4.74 17.17 0.79
C VAL A 338 3.75 16.06 0.49
N ILE A 339 2.52 16.40 0.07
CA ILE A 339 1.44 15.42 -0.10
C ILE A 339 0.78 15.52 -1.48
N GLY A 340 0.72 14.37 -2.13
CA GLY A 340 0.09 14.16 -3.42
C GLY A 340 -0.74 12.88 -3.41
N GLY A 341 -0.76 12.15 -4.50
CA GLY A 341 -1.50 10.91 -4.59
C GLY A 341 -1.02 10.04 -5.74
N ARG A 342 -1.82 9.02 -6.07
CA ARG A 342 -1.53 8.10 -7.17
C ARG A 342 -2.80 7.77 -7.93
N LEU A 343 -2.71 7.84 -9.27
CA LEU A 343 -3.80 7.46 -10.16
C LEU A 343 -4.00 5.95 -10.12
N CYS A 344 -5.21 5.48 -9.95
CA CYS A 344 -5.57 4.08 -9.99
C CYS A 344 -6.81 3.87 -10.88
N TYR A 345 -7.10 2.62 -11.21
CA TYR A 345 -8.31 2.25 -11.93
C TYR A 345 -8.87 0.92 -11.41
N LYS A 346 -10.18 0.88 -11.26
CA LYS A 346 -10.98 -0.33 -11.01
C LYS A 346 -11.95 -0.50 -12.18
N PRO A 347 -12.11 -1.71 -12.75
CA PRO A 347 -13.11 -1.97 -13.77
C PRO A 347 -14.50 -2.09 -13.12
N LEU A 348 -15.06 -0.94 -12.72
CA LEU A 348 -16.36 -0.78 -12.06
C LEU A 348 -17.53 -0.96 -13.01
#